data_AF-A0A960IF01-F1
#
_entry.id   AF-A0A960IF01-F1
#
_cell.length_a   1.000
_cell.length_b   1.000
_cell.length_c   1.000
_cell.angle_alpha   90.00
_cell.angle_beta   90.00
_cell.angle_gamma   90.00
#
_symmetry.space_group_name_H-M   'P 1'
#
loop_
_entity.id
_entity.type
_entity.pdbx_description
1 polymer ?
#
loop_
_entity_poly.entity_id
_entity_poly.type
_entity_poly.pdbx_seq_one_letter_code
_entity_poly.pdbx_strand_id
1 'polypeptide(L)'
;MAPASLDELAGPGVAATFVAADPPRDGWLALWAFDPAVPGAAGDRATTRRLAPDTEVELALPSGAGVRRRRVRARRVPLADVVGDLVELRAGDRAGRSLPVWAAATRLAVELVARGRLEPGRSPTGHDAWRLGPLDPDDRQRRTELARALPPEAHAVARPGR
;
A
#
# COMPACT_ATOMS: atom_id res chain seq x y z
N MET A 1 13.30 13.19 -0.78
CA MET A 1 12.87 12.08 -1.66
C MET A 1 11.78 12.63 -2.55
N ALA A 2 11.77 12.33 -3.85
CA ALA A 2 10.81 12.92 -4.78
C ALA A 2 9.43 12.25 -4.61
N PRO A 3 8.31 13.01 -4.71
CA PRO A 3 6.97 12.45 -4.66
C PRO A 3 6.79 11.42 -5.77
N ALA A 4 5.94 10.41 -5.53
CA ALA A 4 5.48 9.58 -6.64
C ALA A 4 4.67 10.45 -7.60
N SER A 5 4.72 10.12 -8.88
CA SER A 5 3.82 10.68 -9.87
C SER A 5 2.68 9.72 -10.12
N LEU A 6 1.53 10.26 -10.51
CA LEU A 6 0.39 9.45 -10.97
C LEU A 6 0.79 8.48 -12.09
N ASP A 7 1.70 8.87 -12.99
CA ASP A 7 2.23 8.00 -14.05
C ASP A 7 3.02 6.80 -13.51
N GLU A 8 3.78 6.99 -12.43
CA GLU A 8 4.51 5.90 -11.79
C GLU A 8 3.56 4.92 -11.10
N LEU A 9 2.46 5.41 -10.52
CA LEU A 9 1.42 4.57 -9.93
C LEU A 9 0.61 3.85 -11.03
N ALA A 10 0.11 4.58 -12.02
CA ALA A 10 -0.75 4.04 -13.08
C ALA A 10 -0.03 3.12 -14.07
N GLY A 11 1.28 2.91 -13.91
CA GLY A 11 2.08 2.06 -14.78
C GLY A 11 1.72 0.57 -14.67
N PRO A 12 1.70 -0.17 -15.80
CA PRO A 12 1.51 -1.61 -15.79
C PRO A 12 2.63 -2.29 -15.03
N GLY A 13 2.30 -3.39 -14.36
CA GLY A 13 3.25 -4.19 -13.58
C GLY A 13 3.72 -3.52 -12.28
N VAL A 14 3.10 -2.41 -11.84
CA VAL A 14 3.42 -1.79 -10.56
C VAL A 14 2.51 -2.36 -9.48
N ALA A 15 3.11 -2.90 -8.42
CA ALA A 15 2.44 -3.24 -7.19
C ALA A 15 2.82 -2.26 -6.08
N ALA A 16 1.92 -2.09 -5.13
CA ALA A 16 2.08 -1.23 -3.98
C ALA A 16 1.77 -1.98 -2.69
N THR A 17 2.72 -1.96 -1.75
CA THR A 17 2.57 -2.59 -0.43
C THR A 17 2.72 -1.54 0.66
N PHE A 18 1.77 -1.45 1.59
CA PHE A 18 1.93 -0.55 2.74
C PHE A 18 2.91 -1.12 3.75
N VAL A 19 3.93 -0.34 4.12
CA VAL A 19 4.89 -0.64 5.17
C VAL A 19 4.55 0.20 6.39
N ALA A 20 3.99 -0.45 7.41
CA ALA A 20 3.67 0.19 8.67
C ALA A 20 4.93 0.62 9.41
N ALA A 21 4.83 1.74 10.12
CA ALA A 21 5.85 2.23 11.04
C ALA A 21 5.22 2.62 12.37
N ASP A 22 6.07 2.82 13.36
CA ASP A 22 5.69 3.39 14.65
C ASP A 22 6.67 4.54 14.95
N PRO A 23 6.23 5.82 14.92
CA PRO A 23 4.83 6.28 14.84
C PRO A 23 4.16 6.05 13.47
N PRO A 24 2.80 5.92 13.42
CA PRO A 24 2.08 5.64 12.18
C PRO A 24 2.32 6.63 11.03
N ARG A 25 2.62 7.89 11.34
CA ARG A 25 2.94 8.94 10.36
C ARG A 25 4.22 8.70 9.56
N ASP A 26 5.08 7.79 10.03
CA ASP A 26 6.32 7.41 9.33
C ASP A 26 6.11 6.21 8.40
N GLY A 27 4.88 5.69 8.34
CA GLY A 27 4.47 4.65 7.40
C GLY A 27 4.57 5.13 5.96
N TRP A 28 4.73 4.19 5.03
CA TRP A 28 5.02 4.50 3.63
C TRP A 28 4.52 3.41 2.70
N LEU A 29 4.40 3.73 1.42
CA LEU A 29 4.01 2.81 0.36
C LEU A 29 5.26 2.36 -0.40
N ALA A 30 5.49 1.06 -0.45
CA ALA A 30 6.54 0.45 -1.25
C ALA A 30 6.00 0.18 -2.66
N LEU A 31 6.50 0.90 -3.67
CA LEU A 31 6.20 0.64 -5.07
C LEU A 31 7.24 -0.32 -5.64
N TRP A 32 6.81 -1.42 -6.24
CA TRP A 32 7.71 -2.45 -6.77
C TRP A 32 7.17 -3.07 -8.05
N ALA A 33 8.08 -3.59 -8.87
CA ALA A 33 7.71 -4.29 -10.09
C ALA A 33 7.11 -5.66 -9.73
N PHE A 34 5.92 -5.97 -10.23
CA PHE A 34 5.21 -7.21 -10.03
C PHE A 34 4.77 -7.78 -11.37
N ASP A 35 5.10 -9.06 -11.60
CA ASP A 35 4.61 -9.80 -12.75
C ASP A 35 3.54 -10.80 -12.28
N PRO A 36 2.26 -10.61 -12.64
CA PRO A 36 1.20 -11.54 -12.27
C PRO A 36 1.30 -12.89 -12.99
N ALA A 37 1.99 -12.96 -14.12
CA ALA A 37 2.18 -14.18 -14.91
C ALA A 37 3.28 -15.08 -14.34
N VAL A 38 4.20 -14.51 -13.54
CA VAL A 38 5.29 -15.25 -12.91
C VAL A 38 5.16 -15.17 -11.39
N PRO A 39 4.47 -16.16 -10.76
CA PRO A 39 4.28 -16.18 -9.32
C PRO A 39 5.60 -16.05 -8.57
N GLY A 40 5.69 -15.00 -7.75
CA GLY A 40 6.84 -14.79 -6.87
C GLY A 40 8.05 -14.15 -7.53
N ALA A 41 8.01 -13.74 -8.80
CA ALA A 41 9.10 -12.99 -9.42
C ALA A 41 9.02 -11.50 -9.09
N ALA A 42 10.19 -10.86 -9.00
CA ALA A 42 10.25 -9.41 -9.17
C ALA A 42 9.85 -9.15 -10.63
N GLY A 43 8.98 -8.17 -10.85
CA GLY A 43 8.45 -7.83 -12.17
C GLY A 43 9.53 -7.40 -13.15
N ASP A 44 9.11 -7.07 -14.38
CA ASP A 44 10.04 -6.85 -15.47
C ASP A 44 11.09 -5.73 -15.19
N ARG A 45 12.20 -5.79 -15.92
CA ARG A 45 13.33 -4.83 -15.76
C ARG A 45 12.95 -3.41 -16.16
N ALA A 46 11.99 -3.21 -17.07
CA ALA A 46 11.58 -1.89 -17.54
C ALA A 46 10.80 -1.14 -16.46
N THR A 47 9.85 -1.83 -15.82
CA THR A 47 9.09 -1.37 -14.66
C THR A 47 9.99 -1.11 -13.48
N THR A 48 10.94 -2.02 -13.19
CA THR A 48 11.94 -1.79 -12.14
C THR A 48 12.77 -0.53 -12.41
N ARG A 49 13.20 -0.30 -13.66
CA ARG A 49 13.96 0.91 -14.03
C ARG A 49 13.12 2.18 -13.88
N ARG A 50 11.86 2.15 -14.32
CA ARG A 50 10.91 3.27 -14.21
C ARG A 50 10.69 3.67 -12.75
N LEU A 51 10.57 2.70 -11.85
CA LEU A 51 10.36 2.95 -10.43
C LEU A 51 11.58 3.51 -9.70
N ALA A 52 12.80 3.40 -10.26
CA ALA A 52 14.03 3.88 -9.63
C ALA A 52 14.14 3.53 -8.13
N PRO A 53 14.15 2.22 -7.77
CA PRO A 53 14.09 1.78 -6.39
C PRO A 53 15.28 2.26 -5.56
N ASP A 54 15.00 2.68 -4.33
CA ASP A 54 15.96 3.26 -3.38
C ASP A 54 16.05 2.46 -2.08
N THR A 55 15.26 1.38 -1.94
CA THR A 55 15.25 0.51 -0.77
C THR A 55 14.97 -0.95 -1.14
N GLU A 56 15.20 -1.86 -0.21
CA GLU A 56 14.74 -3.25 -0.27
C GLU A 56 13.69 -3.50 0.82
N VAL A 57 12.66 -4.29 0.49
CA VAL A 57 11.61 -4.71 1.42
C VAL A 57 11.52 -6.23 1.41
N GLU A 58 11.41 -6.84 2.59
CA GLU A 58 11.15 -8.27 2.70
C GLU A 58 9.65 -8.54 2.55
N LEU A 59 9.27 -9.21 1.45
CA LEU A 59 7.89 -9.55 1.12
C LEU A 59 7.68 -11.06 1.15
N ALA A 60 6.55 -11.49 1.67
CA ALA A 60 6.04 -12.85 1.62
C ALA A 60 5.22 -13.03 0.32
N LEU A 61 5.85 -13.58 -0.72
CA LEU A 61 5.25 -13.72 -2.04
C LEU A 61 4.91 -15.18 -2.36
N PRO A 62 3.89 -15.43 -3.20
CA PRO A 62 3.61 -16.77 -3.71
C PRO A 62 4.83 -17.39 -4.38
N SER A 63 5.10 -18.67 -4.15
CA SER A 63 6.22 -19.41 -4.73
C SER A 63 5.82 -20.88 -4.88
N GLY A 64 5.47 -21.28 -6.12
CA GLY A 64 4.90 -22.60 -6.37
C GLY A 64 3.61 -22.80 -5.58
N ALA A 65 3.55 -23.89 -4.81
CA ALA A 65 2.39 -24.22 -3.96
C ALA A 65 2.38 -23.52 -2.58
N GLY A 66 3.34 -22.64 -2.29
CA GLY A 66 3.47 -22.01 -0.98
C GLY A 66 3.81 -20.53 -1.04
N VAL A 67 4.25 -19.99 0.09
CA VAL A 67 4.73 -18.61 0.23
C VAL A 67 6.21 -18.64 0.62
N ARG A 68 6.99 -17.71 0.08
CA ARG A 68 8.42 -17.54 0.42
C ARG A 68 8.72 -16.06 0.66
N ARG A 69 9.61 -15.82 1.61
CA ARG A 69 10.15 -14.48 1.86
C ARG A 69 11.16 -14.14 0.78
N ARG A 70 11.06 -12.95 0.21
CA ARG A 70 11.95 -12.43 -0.80
C ARG A 70 12.26 -10.97 -0.51
N ARG A 71 13.52 -10.59 -0.66
CA ARG A 71 13.90 -9.18 -0.72
C ARG A 71 13.57 -8.65 -2.10
N VAL A 72 12.75 -7.61 -2.14
CA VAL A 72 12.30 -6.95 -3.36
C VAL A 72 12.78 -5.51 -3.33
N ARG A 73 13.39 -5.09 -4.44
CA ARG A 73 13.74 -3.67 -4.63
C ARG A 73 12.47 -2.88 -4.83
N ALA A 74 12.30 -1.85 -4.01
CA ALA A 74 11.13 -1.01 -4.03
C ALA A 74 11.56 0.46 -4.03
N ARG A 75 10.69 1.31 -4.55
CA ARG A 75 10.74 2.73 -4.30
C ARG A 75 9.92 3.05 -3.06
N ARG A 76 10.53 3.75 -2.11
CA ARG A 76 9.85 4.29 -0.94
C ARG A 76 9.07 5.53 -1.31
N VAL A 77 7.79 5.56 -0.96
CA VAL A 77 6.94 6.75 -1.13
C VAL A 77 6.24 7.06 0.20
N PRO A 78 6.54 8.20 0.85
CA PRO A 78 5.85 8.62 2.07
C PRO A 78 4.36 8.80 1.80
N LEU A 79 3.53 8.50 2.80
CA LEU A 79 2.08 8.66 2.63
C LEU A 79 1.68 10.10 2.29
N ALA A 80 2.37 11.09 2.89
CA ALA A 80 2.13 12.50 2.61
C ALA A 80 2.31 12.86 1.13
N ASP A 81 3.16 12.14 0.41
CA ASP A 81 3.52 12.43 -0.98
C ASP A 81 2.65 11.66 -1.99
N VAL A 82 1.80 10.72 -1.56
CA VAL A 82 1.05 9.80 -2.45
C VAL A 82 -0.46 9.84 -2.27
N VAL A 83 -0.95 10.42 -1.16
CA VAL A 83 -2.38 10.47 -0.86
C VAL A 83 -3.16 11.19 -1.97
N GLY A 84 -2.63 12.30 -2.51
CA GLY A 84 -3.26 13.03 -3.61
C GLY A 84 -3.45 12.14 -4.85
N ASP A 85 -2.37 11.54 -5.33
CA ASP A 85 -2.43 10.69 -6.52
C ASP A 85 -3.34 9.46 -6.34
N LEU A 86 -3.35 8.84 -5.14
CA LEU A 86 -4.25 7.73 -4.85
C LEU A 86 -5.72 8.16 -4.88
N VAL A 87 -6.05 9.39 -4.46
CA VAL A 87 -7.40 9.93 -4.57
C VAL A 87 -7.78 10.18 -6.04
N GLU A 88 -6.81 10.51 -6.89
CA GLU A 88 -7.02 10.79 -8.32
C GLU A 88 -7.08 9.53 -9.20
N LEU A 89 -6.42 8.44 -8.81
CA LEU A 89 -6.28 7.19 -9.59
C LEU A 89 -7.63 6.56 -10.01
N ARG A 90 -7.93 6.49 -11.30
CA ARG A 90 -9.26 6.09 -11.80
C ARG A 90 -9.36 4.59 -12.04
N ALA A 91 -10.59 4.08 -11.96
CA ALA A 91 -10.90 2.74 -12.44
C ALA A 91 -10.71 2.70 -13.97
N GLY A 92 -9.83 1.82 -14.46
CA GLY A 92 -9.46 1.74 -15.88
C GLY A 92 -8.03 2.20 -16.18
N ASP A 93 -7.35 2.82 -15.21
CA ASP A 93 -5.90 3.04 -15.31
C ASP A 93 -5.18 1.69 -15.43
N ARG A 94 -4.05 1.67 -16.13
CA ARG A 94 -3.24 0.45 -16.32
C ARG A 94 -2.50 0.00 -15.05
N ALA A 95 -2.95 0.47 -13.89
CA ALA A 95 -2.37 0.21 -12.60
C ALA A 95 -2.45 -1.29 -12.24
N GLY A 96 -1.43 -1.79 -11.54
CA GLY A 96 -1.49 -3.13 -10.97
C GLY A 96 -2.55 -3.24 -9.87
N ARG A 97 -3.02 -4.47 -9.61
CA ARG A 97 -4.23 -4.75 -8.81
C ARG A 97 -4.23 -4.18 -7.38
N SER A 98 -3.06 -3.99 -6.77
CA SER A 98 -2.96 -3.43 -5.42
C SER A 98 -3.31 -1.94 -5.35
N LEU A 99 -3.07 -1.19 -6.42
CA LEU A 99 -3.25 0.26 -6.41
C LEU A 99 -4.71 0.71 -6.38
N PRO A 100 -5.64 0.13 -7.18
CA PRO A 100 -7.06 0.46 -7.04
C PRO A 100 -7.61 0.25 -5.62
N VAL A 101 -7.14 -0.78 -4.91
CA VAL A 101 -7.55 -1.04 -3.52
C VAL A 101 -6.95 0.01 -2.58
N TRP A 102 -5.68 0.38 -2.74
CA TRP A 102 -5.10 1.47 -1.96
C TRP A 102 -5.74 2.82 -2.26
N ALA A 103 -6.13 3.09 -3.51
CA ALA A 103 -6.89 4.26 -3.89
C ALA A 103 -8.26 4.30 -3.20
N ALA A 104 -8.99 3.17 -3.19
CA ALA A 104 -10.24 3.03 -2.45
C ALA A 104 -10.05 3.22 -0.93
N ALA A 105 -8.97 2.67 -0.36
CA ALA A 105 -8.60 2.85 1.04
C ALA A 105 -8.38 4.32 1.41
N THR A 106 -7.61 5.03 0.59
CA THR A 106 -7.30 6.45 0.79
C THR A 106 -8.57 7.29 0.71
N ARG A 107 -9.44 7.04 -0.27
CA ARG A 107 -10.73 7.75 -0.38
C ARG A 107 -11.64 7.52 0.82
N LEU A 108 -11.75 6.27 1.28
CA LEU A 108 -12.51 5.95 2.49
C LEU A 108 -11.93 6.67 3.72
N ALA A 109 -10.60 6.69 3.87
CA ALA A 109 -9.95 7.38 4.98
C ALA A 109 -10.22 8.91 4.94
N VAL A 110 -10.12 9.54 3.76
CA VAL A 110 -10.42 10.96 3.56
C VAL A 110 -11.88 11.27 3.84
N GLU A 111 -12.82 10.45 3.37
CA GLU A 111 -14.26 10.60 3.67
C GLU A 111 -14.52 10.57 5.18
N LEU A 112 -13.93 9.60 5.89
CA LEU A 112 -14.08 9.46 7.34
C LEU A 112 -13.52 10.67 8.09
N VAL A 113 -12.35 11.17 7.68
CA VAL A 113 -11.76 12.40 8.24
C VAL A 113 -12.67 13.61 7.98
N ALA A 114 -13.19 13.76 6.76
CA ALA A 114 -14.10 14.85 6.40
C ALA A 114 -15.41 14.81 7.22
N ARG A 115 -15.86 13.61 7.60
CA ARG A 115 -17.01 13.39 8.51
C ARG A 115 -16.66 13.55 10.00
N GLY A 116 -15.44 13.97 10.33
CA GLY A 116 -14.99 14.16 11.71
C GLY A 116 -14.76 12.85 12.48
N ARG A 117 -14.58 11.71 11.79
CA ARG A 117 -14.29 10.41 12.40
C ARG A 117 -12.80 10.28 12.72
N LEU A 118 -12.30 11.16 13.59
CA LEU A 118 -10.91 11.18 14.01
C LEU A 118 -10.81 11.36 15.53
N GLU A 119 -10.13 10.43 16.19
CA GLU A 119 -9.91 10.45 17.64
C GLU A 119 -8.41 10.49 17.97
N PRO A 120 -8.00 11.23 19.01
CA PRO A 120 -6.63 11.18 19.50
C PRO A 120 -6.35 9.80 20.13
N GLY A 121 -5.12 9.35 20.01
CA GLY A 121 -4.67 8.08 20.58
C GLY A 121 -3.16 8.01 20.71
N ARG A 122 -2.67 6.86 21.15
CA ARG A 122 -1.24 6.57 21.26
C ARG A 122 -0.89 5.36 20.41
N SER A 123 0.28 5.41 19.79
CA SER A 123 0.87 4.29 19.09
C SER A 123 1.47 3.26 20.06
N PRO A 124 1.86 2.05 19.60
CA PRO A 124 2.39 1.01 20.48
C PRO A 124 3.60 1.44 21.32
N THR A 125 4.55 2.19 20.75
CA THR A 125 5.73 2.76 21.45
C THR A 125 5.42 4.07 22.17
N GLY A 126 4.15 4.52 22.15
CA GLY A 126 3.67 5.60 23.00
C GLY A 126 3.69 6.98 22.37
N HIS A 127 3.91 7.10 21.05
CA HIS A 127 3.82 8.38 20.35
C HIS A 127 2.36 8.82 20.17
N ASP A 128 2.13 10.13 20.17
CA ASP A 128 0.83 10.69 19.81
C ASP A 128 0.47 10.29 18.38
N ALA A 129 -0.77 9.82 18.21
CA ALA A 129 -1.32 9.33 16.96
C ALA A 129 -2.79 9.73 16.83
N TRP A 130 -3.27 9.74 15.59
CA TRP A 130 -4.69 9.88 15.29
C TRP A 130 -5.23 8.56 14.78
N ARG A 131 -6.46 8.22 15.18
CA ARG A 131 -7.14 6.99 14.78
C ARG A 131 -8.49 7.34 14.16
N LEU A 132 -8.92 6.54 13.18
CA LEU A 132 -10.26 6.68 12.62
C LEU A 132 -11.28 6.15 13.64
N GLY A 133 -12.16 7.03 14.12
CA GLY A 133 -13.14 6.69 15.15
C GLY A 133 -13.95 7.89 15.67
N PRO A 134 -15.11 7.64 16.30
CA PRO A 134 -15.80 6.35 16.35
C PRO A 134 -16.43 5.99 14.99
N LEU A 135 -16.26 4.74 14.54
CA LEU A 135 -16.85 4.26 13.29
C LEU A 135 -18.28 3.77 13.54
N ASP A 136 -19.22 4.12 12.67
CA ASP A 136 -20.56 3.54 12.67
C ASP A 136 -20.56 2.13 12.02
N PRO A 137 -21.67 1.37 12.06
CA PRO A 137 -21.72 0.04 11.44
C PRO A 137 -21.34 0.02 9.96
N ASP A 138 -21.78 1.00 9.18
CA ASP A 138 -21.53 1.09 7.74
C ASP A 138 -20.05 1.38 7.46
N ASP A 139 -19.43 2.27 8.24
CA ASP A 139 -17.99 2.56 8.17
C ASP A 139 -17.16 1.28 8.45
N ARG A 140 -17.58 0.49 9.46
CA ARG A 140 -16.92 -0.79 9.77
C ARG A 140 -17.10 -1.82 8.66
N GLN A 141 -18.28 -1.89 8.05
CA GLN A 141 -18.56 -2.78 6.94
C GLN A 141 -17.68 -2.44 5.73
N ARG A 142 -17.67 -1.18 5.29
CA ARG A 142 -16.84 -0.71 4.16
C ARG A 142 -15.36 -0.99 4.38
N ARG A 143 -14.85 -0.75 5.59
CA ARG A 143 -13.47 -1.10 5.97
C ARG A 143 -13.19 -2.60 5.87
N THR A 144 -14.16 -3.43 6.27
CA THR A 144 -14.03 -4.90 6.22
C THR A 144 -14.07 -5.42 4.79
N GLU A 145 -14.95 -4.88 3.95
CA GLU A 145 -15.04 -5.21 2.52
C GLU A 145 -13.72 -4.86 1.81
N LEU A 146 -13.19 -3.67 2.07
CA LEU A 146 -11.90 -3.24 1.56
C LEU A 146 -10.76 -4.16 2.00
N ALA A 147 -10.72 -4.55 3.29
CA ALA A 147 -9.71 -5.46 3.80
C ALA A 147 -9.78 -6.85 3.12
N ARG A 148 -10.99 -7.33 2.81
CA ARG A 148 -11.21 -8.58 2.07
C ARG A 148 -10.83 -8.48 0.59
N ALA A 149 -10.91 -7.29 0.01
CA ALA A 149 -10.55 -7.03 -1.38
C ALA A 149 -9.03 -6.87 -1.61
N LEU A 150 -8.22 -6.73 -0.55
CA LEU A 150 -6.77 -6.57 -0.67
C LEU A 150 -6.14 -7.80 -1.35
N PRO A 151 -5.51 -7.63 -2.53
CA PRO A 151 -4.75 -8.71 -3.12
C PRO A 151 -3.47 -8.98 -2.31
N PRO A 152 -2.86 -10.18 -2.39
CA PRO A 152 -1.67 -10.53 -1.62
C PRO A 152 -0.55 -9.49 -1.72
N GLU A 153 -0.26 -8.99 -2.93
CA GLU A 153 0.75 -7.97 -3.18
C GLU A 153 0.50 -6.65 -2.42
N ALA A 154 -0.74 -6.35 -2.04
CA ALA A 154 -1.04 -5.15 -1.27
C ALA A 154 -0.59 -5.24 0.19
N HIS A 155 -0.51 -6.44 0.76
CA HIS A 155 -0.26 -6.66 2.18
C HIS A 155 0.85 -7.69 2.45
N ALA A 156 1.82 -7.77 1.53
CA ALA A 156 2.85 -8.80 1.51
C ALA A 156 4.03 -8.60 2.47
N VAL A 157 4.06 -7.58 3.35
CA VAL A 157 5.21 -7.39 4.26
C VAL A 157 5.42 -8.63 5.13
N ALA A 158 6.62 -9.20 5.09
CA ALA A 158 6.95 -10.38 5.89
C ALA A 158 6.88 -10.04 7.38
N ARG A 159 6.21 -10.89 8.16
CA ARG A 159 6.11 -10.74 9.62
C ARG A 159 7.17 -11.60 10.30
N PRO A 160 7.81 -11.14 11.39
CA PRO A 160 8.68 -12.00 12.18
C PRO A 160 7.94 -13.28 12.61
N GLY A 161 8.55 -14.46 12.38
CA GLY A 161 8.02 -15.75 12.86
C GLY A 161 6.86 -16.39 12.08
N ARG A 162 6.47 -15.87 10.90
CA ARG A 162 5.50 -16.50 9.99
C ARG A 162 5.92 -16.49 8.52
#